data_AF-A0A2V7W770-F1
#
_entry.id   AF-A0A2V7W770-F1
#
_cell.length_a   1.000
_cell.length_b   1.000
_cell.length_c   1.000
_cell.angle_alpha   90.00
_cell.angle_beta   90.00
_cell.angle_gamma   90.00
#
_symmetry.space_group_name_H-M   'P 1'
#
loop_
_entity.id
_entity.type
_entity.pdbx_description
1 polymer ?
#
loop_
_entity_poly.entity_id
_entity_poly.type
_entity_poly.pdbx_seq_one_letter_code
_entity_poly.pdbx_strand_id
1 'polypeptide(L)'
;MARSVLPFPVSRRKFLASTAAATAGLALAPLAAAAESPGCKRLREISEGWDTAVRPMLASRYHRLQHVFFHYIRNNWDRLTAAQQRALTDLKWAAPRASLFAPTWSKRPNPDDNTVVWATHNGSGIDFLYFHRWMIAMVNKLLSDAGKPTLAAWSDTDTIPAPKRGCPDESVPDFTPWFEDPSGPPIRVEWLQLRVKEMKSDSFYWDRMNWWGIEFRDFGALRNMTLGELGSRLEFSVHNQMHIRWSAFPSNGSLTIRDEPDFRAKWDDPGYDTLFDEYSSHVTPIFFRLHKWIDNRIEDWAEAQRERLTRYDTGLGFDWFKGSSQWIEVDQPWSSPYGMHHPTPEEQKLRIATMEKIGPILFPPKALGKRTPEEQEQDERRILSIRDLA
;
A
#
# COMPACT_ATOMS: atom_id res chain seq x y z
N MET A 1 58.19 -10.43 -30.77
CA MET A 1 58.17 -10.16 -29.32
C MET A 1 56.88 -10.74 -28.74
N ALA A 2 57.05 -11.60 -27.72
CA ALA A 2 56.09 -12.15 -26.76
C ALA A 2 54.71 -12.63 -27.23
N ARG A 3 54.62 -13.96 -27.44
CA ARG A 3 53.44 -14.80 -27.28
C ARG A 3 53.16 -15.07 -25.79
N SER A 4 51.89 -15.37 -25.48
CA SER A 4 51.41 -16.43 -24.56
C SER A 4 52.03 -16.54 -23.17
N VAL A 5 51.21 -16.33 -22.12
CA VAL A 5 51.29 -17.14 -20.88
C VAL A 5 49.88 -17.36 -20.29
N LEU A 6 49.29 -18.51 -20.57
CA LEU A 6 48.53 -19.27 -19.58
C LEU A 6 49.52 -20.27 -18.95
N PRO A 7 49.43 -20.57 -17.64
CA PRO A 7 49.94 -21.82 -17.12
C PRO A 7 48.76 -22.71 -16.66
N PHE A 8 48.30 -23.56 -17.58
CA PHE A 8 48.38 -25.04 -17.60
C PHE A 8 48.71 -25.84 -16.29
N PRO A 9 48.48 -27.18 -16.30
CA PRO A 9 47.55 -27.90 -15.43
C PRO A 9 48.28 -28.94 -14.54
N VAL A 10 47.56 -29.70 -13.70
CA VAL A 10 48.05 -31.05 -13.31
C VAL A 10 46.92 -32.08 -13.30
N SER A 11 47.18 -33.12 -14.08
CA SER A 11 46.41 -34.34 -14.29
C SER A 11 46.66 -35.38 -13.20
N ARG A 12 45.60 -36.16 -12.95
CA ARG A 12 45.53 -37.49 -12.32
C ARG A 12 46.82 -38.32 -12.36
N ARG A 13 47.18 -38.92 -11.22
CA ARG A 13 47.51 -40.36 -11.10
C ARG A 13 47.57 -40.82 -9.64
N LYS A 14 46.77 -41.87 -9.38
CA LYS A 14 47.01 -43.02 -8.48
C LYS A 14 47.09 -42.76 -6.97
N PHE A 15 46.02 -43.14 -6.27
CA PHE A 15 46.14 -44.20 -5.27
C PHE A 15 44.84 -45.04 -5.30
N LEU A 16 44.96 -46.26 -5.83
CA LEU A 16 43.98 -47.33 -5.69
C LEU A 16 44.64 -48.37 -4.79
N ALA A 17 44.08 -48.54 -3.60
CA ALA A 17 44.10 -49.71 -2.73
C ALA A 17 43.31 -49.29 -1.49
N SER A 18 42.35 -50.01 -0.95
CA SER A 18 41.86 -51.35 -1.19
C SER A 18 40.59 -51.48 -0.33
N THR A 19 39.69 -52.36 -0.76
CA THR A 19 38.73 -53.13 0.06
C THR A 19 37.56 -52.43 0.73
N ALA A 20 36.39 -52.78 0.22
CA ALA A 20 35.10 -52.74 0.86
C ALA A 20 35.09 -53.38 2.25
N ALA A 21 34.39 -52.76 3.20
CA ALA A 21 33.43 -53.38 4.12
C ALA A 21 33.10 -52.40 5.25
N ALA A 22 31.85 -51.92 5.27
CA ALA A 22 31.03 -51.66 6.47
C ALA A 22 29.86 -50.75 6.08
N THR A 23 28.81 -51.37 5.55
CA THR A 23 27.45 -50.83 5.66
C THR A 23 27.07 -50.79 7.14
N ALA A 24 27.32 -49.66 7.80
CA ALA A 24 26.72 -49.33 9.08
C ALA A 24 25.75 -48.18 8.84
N GLY A 25 24.46 -48.43 9.07
CA GLY A 25 23.40 -47.47 8.91
C GLY A 25 23.61 -46.25 9.79
N LEU A 26 23.97 -45.14 9.17
CA LEU A 26 23.68 -43.82 9.71
C LEU A 26 22.20 -43.58 9.45
N ALA A 27 21.38 -43.89 10.45
CA ALA A 27 20.05 -43.32 10.53
C ALA A 27 20.22 -41.80 10.46
N LEU A 28 19.76 -41.20 9.36
CA LEU A 28 19.60 -39.75 9.27
C LEU A 28 18.66 -39.38 10.41
N ALA A 29 19.20 -38.78 11.46
CA ALA A 29 18.39 -38.09 12.45
C ALA A 29 17.45 -37.13 11.68
N PRO A 30 16.18 -36.99 12.11
CA PRO A 30 15.31 -36.00 11.50
C PRO A 30 16.06 -34.67 11.58
N LEU A 31 16.16 -33.96 10.46
CA LEU A 31 16.56 -32.56 10.48
C LEU A 31 15.65 -31.89 11.51
N ALA A 32 16.22 -31.51 12.66
CA ALA A 32 15.53 -30.69 13.62
C ALA A 32 14.95 -29.51 12.84
N ALA A 33 13.65 -29.30 12.93
CA ALA A 33 12.99 -28.17 12.28
C ALA A 33 13.82 -26.93 12.59
N ALA A 34 14.36 -26.29 11.55
CA ALA A 34 15.15 -25.09 11.71
C ALA A 34 14.32 -24.13 12.57
N ALA A 35 14.88 -23.67 13.69
CA ALA A 35 14.19 -22.76 14.58
C ALA A 35 13.66 -21.59 13.74
N GLU A 36 12.34 -21.40 13.74
CA GLU A 36 11.65 -20.36 12.98
C GLU A 36 12.28 -19.02 13.37
N SER A 37 12.75 -18.24 12.39
CA SER A 37 13.50 -17.03 12.73
C SER A 37 12.60 -16.07 13.53
N PRO A 38 13.14 -15.28 14.49
CA PRO A 38 12.32 -14.43 15.35
C PRO A 38 11.41 -13.42 14.63
N GLY A 39 11.60 -13.14 13.34
CA GLY A 39 10.66 -12.35 12.54
C GLY A 39 9.44 -13.14 12.07
N CYS A 40 9.62 -14.42 11.74
CA CYS A 40 8.64 -15.21 10.99
C CYS A 40 7.52 -15.77 11.88
N LYS A 41 7.76 -15.86 13.21
CA LYS A 41 6.73 -16.12 14.21
C LYS A 41 5.78 -14.93 14.41
N ARG A 42 6.24 -13.69 14.14
CA ARG A 42 5.53 -12.48 14.56
C ARG A 42 4.28 -12.22 13.76
N LEU A 43 4.25 -12.38 12.44
CA LEU A 43 3.02 -12.15 11.67
C LEU A 43 1.84 -13.01 12.14
N ARG A 44 2.12 -14.23 12.63
CA ARG A 44 1.12 -15.11 13.24
C ARG A 44 0.62 -14.60 14.60
N GLU A 45 1.54 -14.14 15.47
CA GLU A 45 1.21 -13.49 16.75
C GLU A 45 0.48 -12.14 16.56
N ILE A 46 0.84 -11.42 15.50
CA ILE A 46 0.28 -10.14 15.04
C ILE A 46 -1.14 -10.32 14.49
N SER A 47 -1.36 -11.44 13.79
CA SER A 47 -2.68 -11.80 13.27
C SER A 47 -3.56 -12.41 14.36
N GLU A 48 -3.04 -12.64 15.57
CA GLU A 48 -3.80 -13.20 16.67
C GLU A 48 -4.89 -12.23 17.14
N GLY A 49 -6.14 -12.64 16.94
CA GLY A 49 -7.28 -11.78 17.22
C GLY A 49 -7.56 -10.75 16.13
N TRP A 50 -6.83 -10.74 15.00
CA TRP A 50 -7.12 -9.87 13.87
C TRP A 50 -8.52 -10.12 13.32
N ASP A 51 -8.82 -11.39 13.03
CA ASP A 51 -10.08 -11.81 12.41
C ASP A 51 -11.30 -11.53 13.29
N THR A 52 -11.12 -11.49 14.61
CA THR A 52 -12.21 -11.29 15.56
C THR A 52 -12.34 -9.85 16.05
N ALA A 53 -11.23 -9.16 16.34
CA ALA A 53 -11.25 -7.83 16.91
C ALA A 53 -11.19 -6.71 15.87
N VAL A 54 -10.48 -6.92 14.76
CA VAL A 54 -10.10 -5.84 13.82
C VAL A 54 -10.81 -5.99 12.47
N ARG A 55 -10.73 -7.17 11.85
CA ARG A 55 -11.29 -7.44 10.52
C ARG A 55 -12.77 -7.07 10.40
N PRO A 56 -13.66 -7.34 11.37
CA PRO A 56 -15.08 -7.01 11.21
C PRO A 56 -15.34 -5.51 11.03
N MET A 57 -14.54 -4.66 11.68
CA MET A 57 -14.63 -3.20 11.54
C MET A 57 -14.06 -2.75 10.19
N LEU A 58 -12.86 -3.21 9.83
CA LEU A 58 -12.18 -2.80 8.60
C LEU A 58 -12.86 -3.33 7.33
N ALA A 59 -13.43 -4.54 7.38
CA ALA A 59 -14.21 -5.10 6.27
C ALA A 59 -15.59 -4.47 6.13
N SER A 60 -16.03 -3.63 7.07
CA SER A 60 -17.33 -2.98 6.97
C SER A 60 -17.40 -2.06 5.75
N ARG A 61 -18.57 -2.02 5.12
CA ARG A 61 -18.85 -1.14 3.98
C ARG A 61 -18.49 0.32 4.25
N TYR A 62 -18.68 0.80 5.49
CA TYR A 62 -18.29 2.15 5.88
C TYR A 62 -16.78 2.39 5.70
N HIS A 63 -15.94 1.54 6.27
CA HIS A 63 -14.48 1.70 6.20
C HIS A 63 -13.94 1.48 4.79
N ARG A 64 -14.49 0.51 4.06
CA ARG A 64 -14.13 0.27 2.66
C ARG A 64 -14.40 1.47 1.76
N LEU A 65 -15.61 2.04 1.83
CA LEU A 65 -15.99 3.22 1.06
C LEU A 65 -15.21 4.47 1.50
N GLN A 66 -14.96 4.64 2.81
CA GLN A 66 -14.18 5.78 3.30
C GLN A 66 -12.75 5.75 2.76
N HIS A 67 -12.10 4.59 2.82
CA HIS A 67 -10.72 4.43 2.38
C HIS A 67 -10.57 4.63 0.86
N VAL A 68 -11.39 3.95 0.05
CA VAL A 68 -11.32 4.09 -1.41
C VAL A 68 -11.64 5.52 -1.87
N PHE A 69 -12.62 6.19 -1.27
CA PHE A 69 -12.96 7.56 -1.69
C PHE A 69 -11.99 8.60 -1.17
N PHE A 70 -11.35 8.39 -0.01
CA PHE A 70 -10.25 9.23 0.45
C PHE A 70 -9.13 9.29 -0.60
N HIS A 71 -8.67 8.12 -1.05
CA HIS A 71 -7.61 8.04 -2.07
C HIS A 71 -8.10 8.52 -3.44
N TYR A 72 -9.20 7.95 -3.94
CA TYR A 72 -9.65 8.23 -5.30
C TYR A 72 -9.93 9.71 -5.53
N ILE A 73 -10.65 10.37 -4.61
CA ILE A 73 -11.03 11.78 -4.79
C ILE A 73 -9.78 12.67 -4.74
N ARG A 74 -8.86 12.47 -3.78
CA ARG A 74 -7.63 13.27 -3.69
C ARG A 74 -6.72 13.10 -4.91
N ASN A 75 -6.58 11.86 -5.38
CA ASN A 75 -5.71 11.53 -6.51
C ASN A 75 -6.26 12.01 -7.86
N ASN A 76 -7.58 12.19 -7.96
CA ASN A 76 -8.23 12.56 -9.20
C ASN A 76 -8.88 13.94 -9.18
N TRP A 77 -8.84 14.70 -8.07
CA TRP A 77 -9.60 15.94 -7.92
C TRP A 77 -9.44 16.90 -9.10
N ASP A 78 -8.20 17.17 -9.52
CA ASP A 78 -7.89 18.06 -10.64
C ASP A 78 -8.24 17.47 -12.02
N ARG A 79 -8.48 16.16 -12.09
CA ARG A 79 -8.92 15.44 -13.29
C ARG A 79 -10.44 15.34 -13.40
N LEU A 80 -11.18 15.55 -12.30
CA LEU A 80 -12.63 15.52 -12.29
C LEU A 80 -13.20 16.69 -13.09
N THR A 81 -14.33 16.45 -13.76
CA THR A 81 -15.05 17.54 -14.43
C THR A 81 -15.60 18.53 -13.39
N ALA A 82 -15.83 19.78 -13.80
CA ALA A 82 -16.44 20.77 -12.93
C ALA A 82 -17.83 20.33 -12.39
N ALA A 83 -18.56 19.50 -13.14
CA ALA A 83 -19.83 18.93 -12.68
C ALA A 83 -19.62 17.90 -11.56
N GLN A 84 -18.61 17.02 -11.69
CA GLN A 84 -18.25 16.06 -10.65
C GLN A 84 -17.72 16.76 -9.41
N GLN A 85 -16.81 17.73 -9.54
CA GLN A 85 -16.31 18.52 -8.42
C GLN A 85 -17.46 19.22 -7.66
N ARG A 86 -18.41 19.84 -8.38
CA ARG A 86 -19.61 20.43 -7.77
C ARG A 86 -20.45 19.40 -7.03
N ALA A 87 -20.76 18.27 -7.66
CA ALA A 87 -21.56 17.22 -7.03
C ALA A 87 -20.90 16.66 -5.75
N LEU A 88 -19.57 16.46 -5.77
CA LEU A 88 -18.82 16.06 -4.57
C LEU A 88 -18.80 17.15 -3.51
N THR A 89 -18.67 18.42 -3.91
CA THR A 89 -18.74 19.58 -3.00
C THR A 89 -20.09 19.66 -2.30
N ASP A 90 -21.19 19.39 -3.01
CA ASP A 90 -22.54 19.37 -2.46
C ASP A 90 -22.69 18.23 -1.42
N LEU A 91 -22.04 17.09 -1.66
CA LEU A 91 -21.93 15.99 -0.71
C LEU A 91 -20.89 16.23 0.39
N LYS A 92 -20.23 17.39 0.42
CA LYS A 92 -19.13 17.77 1.33
C LYS A 92 -17.86 16.94 1.18
N TRP A 93 -17.78 16.14 0.12
CA TRP A 93 -16.66 15.27 -0.24
C TRP A 93 -15.64 15.94 -1.17
N ALA A 94 -15.64 17.27 -1.26
CA ALA A 94 -14.59 17.97 -1.97
C ALA A 94 -13.23 17.69 -1.32
N ALA A 95 -12.24 17.29 -2.12
CA ALA A 95 -10.88 17.27 -1.64
C ALA A 95 -10.43 18.72 -1.44
N PRO A 96 -9.95 19.11 -0.24
CA PRO A 96 -9.47 20.47 -0.02
C PRO A 96 -8.21 20.78 -0.84
N ARG A 97 -7.52 19.74 -1.30
CA ARG A 97 -6.30 19.78 -2.10
C ARG A 97 -6.15 18.46 -2.87
N ALA A 98 -5.67 18.55 -4.10
CA ALA A 98 -5.33 17.38 -4.91
C ALA A 98 -3.97 16.81 -4.49
N SER A 99 -3.79 15.50 -4.54
CA SER A 99 -2.49 14.85 -4.29
C SER A 99 -1.65 14.74 -5.55
N LEU A 100 -2.30 14.77 -6.70
CA LEU A 100 -1.70 14.69 -8.01
C LEU A 100 -2.20 15.84 -8.87
N PHE A 101 -1.26 16.55 -9.49
CA PHE A 101 -1.56 17.47 -10.57
C PHE A 101 -1.45 16.72 -11.89
N ALA A 102 -2.41 16.95 -12.78
CA ALA A 102 -2.31 16.54 -14.17
C ALA A 102 -2.66 17.73 -15.06
N PRO A 103 -2.04 17.88 -16.24
CA PRO A 103 -2.61 18.75 -17.25
C PRO A 103 -4.05 18.27 -17.54
N THR A 104 -4.99 19.22 -17.61
CA THR A 104 -6.40 18.96 -17.91
C THR A 104 -6.53 18.01 -19.11
N TRP A 105 -7.45 17.05 -19.07
CA TRP A 105 -7.71 16.09 -20.16
C TRP A 105 -7.85 16.74 -21.55
N SER A 106 -8.36 17.97 -21.61
CA SER A 106 -8.55 18.76 -22.83
C SER A 106 -7.27 19.37 -23.43
N LYS A 107 -6.11 19.24 -22.78
CA LYS A 107 -4.82 19.79 -23.21
C LYS A 107 -3.74 18.72 -23.33
N ARG A 108 -4.09 17.48 -23.70
CA ARG A 108 -3.09 16.47 -24.07
C ARG A 108 -2.66 16.69 -25.52
N PRO A 109 -1.42 17.08 -25.81
CA PRO A 109 -0.92 17.09 -27.18
C PRO A 109 -0.51 15.68 -27.62
N ASN A 110 -0.19 14.78 -26.67
CA ASN A 110 0.31 13.43 -26.93
C ASN A 110 -0.10 12.46 -25.79
N PRO A 111 -0.63 11.24 -26.09
CA PRO A 111 -0.93 10.22 -25.08
C PRO A 111 0.26 9.72 -24.25
N ASP A 112 1.48 9.94 -24.73
CA ASP A 112 2.73 9.60 -24.01
C ASP A 112 3.16 10.66 -22.98
N ASP A 113 2.53 11.84 -22.97
CA ASP A 113 2.84 12.93 -22.04
C ASP A 113 2.13 12.70 -20.70
N ASN A 114 2.52 11.62 -20.03
CA ASN A 114 1.95 11.15 -18.76
C ASN A 114 2.58 11.90 -17.58
N THR A 115 2.72 13.23 -17.66
CA THR A 115 3.34 14.04 -16.60
C THR A 115 2.36 14.22 -15.45
N VAL A 116 2.28 13.21 -14.60
CA VAL A 116 1.73 13.36 -13.26
C VAL A 116 2.76 14.03 -12.39
N VAL A 117 2.36 15.13 -11.77
CA VAL A 117 3.20 15.85 -10.82
C VAL A 117 2.64 15.60 -9.43
N TRP A 118 3.45 15.01 -8.55
CA TRP A 118 3.08 14.83 -7.16
C TRP A 118 2.96 16.19 -6.48
N ALA A 119 1.89 16.39 -5.73
CA ALA A 119 1.65 17.65 -5.06
C ALA A 119 2.46 17.76 -3.76
N THR A 120 3.74 18.10 -3.88
CA THR A 120 4.70 18.13 -2.76
C THR A 120 4.63 19.37 -1.89
N HIS A 121 3.88 20.41 -2.28
CA HIS A 121 3.91 21.73 -1.61
C HIS A 121 2.55 22.30 -1.24
N ASN A 122 1.45 21.56 -1.46
CA ASN A 122 0.10 22.04 -1.14
C ASN A 122 -0.45 21.48 0.19
N GLY A 123 0.35 20.68 0.91
CA GLY A 123 -0.05 20.00 2.15
C GLY A 123 -0.84 18.71 1.96
N SER A 124 -1.03 18.21 0.73
CA SER A 124 -1.77 16.95 0.50
C SER A 124 -1.10 15.76 1.18
N GLY A 125 0.23 15.72 1.28
CA GLY A 125 0.94 14.68 2.03
C GLY A 125 0.63 14.67 3.53
N ILE A 126 0.25 15.81 4.14
CA ILE A 126 -0.18 15.85 5.54
C ILE A 126 -1.49 15.06 5.70
N ASP A 127 -2.41 15.17 4.74
CA ASP A 127 -3.66 14.41 4.75
C ASP A 127 -3.39 12.90 4.71
N PHE A 128 -2.47 12.47 3.83
CA PHE A 128 -2.04 11.08 3.75
C PHE A 128 -1.46 10.57 5.06
N LEU A 129 -0.47 11.27 5.63
CA LEU A 129 0.20 10.83 6.86
C LEU A 129 -0.77 10.80 8.05
N TYR A 130 -1.58 11.84 8.20
CA TYR A 130 -2.55 11.93 9.29
C TYR A 130 -3.63 10.86 9.19
N PHE A 131 -4.13 10.60 7.98
CA PHE A 131 -5.16 9.59 7.75
C PHE A 131 -4.72 8.19 8.17
N HIS A 132 -3.52 7.78 7.75
CA HIS A 132 -3.00 6.46 8.07
C HIS A 132 -2.57 6.33 9.53
N ARG A 133 -2.03 7.38 10.15
CA ARG A 133 -1.72 7.39 11.58
C ARG A 133 -2.97 7.22 12.44
N TRP A 134 -4.09 7.84 12.06
CA TRP A 134 -5.37 7.62 12.73
C TRP A 134 -5.89 6.20 12.55
N MET A 135 -5.77 5.61 11.36
CA MET A 135 -6.15 4.20 11.17
C MET A 135 -5.33 3.25 12.06
N ILE A 136 -4.02 3.52 12.21
CA ILE A 136 -3.15 2.81 13.14
C ILE A 136 -3.65 2.97 14.59
N ALA A 137 -3.99 4.18 15.02
CA ALA A 137 -4.51 4.43 16.37
C ALA A 137 -5.84 3.70 16.63
N MET A 138 -6.74 3.70 15.65
CA MET A 138 -7.99 2.96 15.65
C MET A 138 -7.76 1.45 15.84
N VAL A 139 -6.85 0.84 15.09
CA VAL A 139 -6.52 -0.59 15.23
C VAL A 139 -5.85 -0.89 16.57
N ASN A 140 -4.93 -0.03 17.03
CA ASN A 140 -4.32 -0.17 18.35
C ASN A 140 -5.36 -0.19 19.45
N LYS A 141 -6.39 0.67 19.36
CA LYS A 141 -7.49 0.68 20.31
C LYS A 141 -8.27 -0.64 20.31
N LEU A 142 -8.66 -1.15 19.14
CA LEU A 142 -9.40 -2.42 19.04
C LEU A 142 -8.62 -3.61 19.59
N LEU A 143 -7.32 -3.69 19.27
CA LEU A 143 -6.44 -4.73 19.81
C LEU A 143 -6.32 -4.61 21.33
N SER A 144 -6.13 -3.39 21.86
CA SER A 144 -6.07 -3.14 23.29
C SER A 144 -7.37 -3.51 24.01
N ASP A 145 -8.53 -3.13 23.48
CA ASP A 145 -9.85 -3.46 24.05
C ASP A 145 -10.08 -4.98 24.06
N ALA A 146 -9.51 -5.71 23.10
CA ALA A 146 -9.53 -7.18 23.02
C ALA A 146 -8.44 -7.87 23.86
N GLY A 147 -7.61 -7.11 24.59
CA GLY A 147 -6.49 -7.65 25.38
C GLY A 147 -5.37 -8.27 24.53
N LYS A 148 -5.22 -7.81 23.28
CA LYS A 148 -4.20 -8.26 22.33
C LYS A 148 -3.04 -7.25 22.21
N PRO A 149 -1.83 -7.70 21.83
CA PRO A 149 -0.72 -6.79 21.57
C PRO A 149 -1.06 -5.75 20.49
N THR A 150 -0.67 -4.50 20.71
CA THR A 150 -0.87 -3.41 19.74
C THR A 150 0.19 -3.45 18.64
N LEU A 151 0.01 -2.62 17.61
CA LEU A 151 0.96 -2.46 16.49
C LEU A 151 2.34 -1.94 16.96
N ALA A 152 2.43 -1.36 18.16
CA ALA A 152 3.71 -0.90 18.74
C ALA A 152 4.68 -2.06 19.06
N ALA A 153 4.17 -3.29 19.20
CA ALA A 153 5.02 -4.47 19.37
C ALA A 153 5.83 -4.82 18.11
N TRP A 154 5.58 -4.15 16.98
CA TRP A 154 6.14 -4.48 15.67
C TRP A 154 7.48 -3.76 15.47
N SER A 155 8.44 -4.03 16.36
CA SER A 155 9.75 -3.39 16.39
C SER A 155 10.65 -3.68 15.18
N ASP A 156 10.27 -4.61 14.31
CA ASP A 156 10.96 -4.90 13.04
C ASP A 156 10.54 -3.97 11.88
N THR A 157 9.58 -3.07 12.12
CA THR A 157 9.04 -2.13 11.11
C THR A 157 9.90 -0.88 10.89
N ASP A 158 11.09 -0.81 11.46
CA ASP A 158 12.04 0.26 11.14
C ASP A 158 12.74 0.05 9.80
N THR A 159 12.68 -1.16 9.25
CA THR A 159 13.27 -1.49 7.94
C THR A 159 12.20 -2.03 7.00
N ILE A 160 12.35 -1.71 5.71
CA ILE A 160 11.54 -2.37 4.68
C ILE A 160 12.01 -3.83 4.61
N PRO A 161 11.09 -4.81 4.69
CA PRO A 161 11.48 -6.22 4.77
C PRO A 161 12.29 -6.65 3.54
N ALA A 162 13.52 -7.12 3.79
CA ALA A 162 14.35 -7.69 2.75
C ALA A 162 13.75 -9.00 2.22
N PRO A 163 14.05 -9.40 0.96
CA PRO A 163 13.68 -10.71 0.46
C PRO A 163 14.27 -11.79 1.37
N LYS A 164 13.40 -12.49 2.11
CA LYS A 164 13.79 -13.60 2.98
C LYS A 164 13.29 -14.90 2.39
N ARG A 165 14.21 -15.83 2.12
CA ARG A 165 13.86 -17.21 1.78
C ARG A 165 13.57 -17.98 3.07
N GLY A 166 12.49 -18.75 3.09
CA GLY A 166 12.16 -19.65 4.20
C GLY A 166 11.25 -19.08 5.29
N CYS A 167 10.64 -17.90 5.07
CA CYS A 167 9.64 -17.32 5.96
C CYS A 167 8.35 -17.05 5.17
N PRO A 168 7.40 -18.00 5.12
CA PRO A 168 6.20 -17.88 4.30
C PRO A 168 5.42 -16.59 4.57
N ASP A 169 5.27 -16.23 5.85
CA ASP A 169 4.51 -15.05 6.27
C ASP A 169 5.17 -13.73 5.84
N GLU A 170 6.51 -13.68 5.74
CA GLU A 170 7.26 -12.50 5.28
C GLU A 170 7.65 -12.54 3.79
N SER A 171 7.38 -13.66 3.12
CA SER A 171 7.72 -13.84 1.71
C SER A 171 6.87 -12.95 0.82
N VAL A 172 7.44 -12.53 -0.31
CA VAL A 172 6.68 -11.82 -1.34
C VAL A 172 5.68 -12.83 -1.96
N PRO A 173 4.36 -12.61 -1.84
CA PRO A 173 3.38 -13.58 -2.34
C PRO A 173 3.42 -13.68 -3.86
N ASP A 174 3.18 -14.88 -4.39
CA ASP A 174 2.90 -15.06 -5.82
C ASP A 174 1.53 -14.46 -6.14
N PHE A 175 1.51 -13.48 -7.03
CA PHE A 175 0.32 -12.72 -7.36
C PHE A 175 0.47 -12.03 -8.72
N THR A 176 -0.60 -12.10 -9.50
CA THR A 176 -0.70 -11.62 -10.88
C THR A 176 -2.16 -11.18 -11.04
N PRO A 177 -2.47 -9.87 -11.09
CA PRO A 177 -3.84 -9.40 -11.01
C PRO A 177 -4.67 -9.76 -12.25
N TRP A 178 -5.85 -10.33 -12.01
CA TRP A 178 -6.91 -10.49 -13.00
C TRP A 178 -8.13 -9.72 -12.52
N PHE A 179 -8.69 -8.86 -13.34
CA PHE A 179 -9.88 -8.08 -12.96
C PHE A 179 -11.15 -8.82 -13.32
N GLU A 180 -12.15 -8.78 -12.46
CA GLU A 180 -13.46 -9.39 -12.75
C GLU A 180 -14.15 -8.65 -13.90
N ASP A 181 -14.62 -9.38 -14.91
CA ASP A 181 -15.49 -8.84 -15.95
C ASP A 181 -16.89 -9.46 -15.82
N PRO A 182 -17.91 -8.69 -15.44
CA PRO A 182 -19.29 -9.20 -15.38
C PRO A 182 -19.84 -9.69 -16.73
N SER A 183 -19.20 -9.30 -17.84
CA SER A 183 -19.66 -9.60 -19.20
C SER A 183 -18.84 -10.69 -19.92
N GLY A 184 -17.80 -11.23 -19.29
CA GLY A 184 -16.83 -12.08 -19.98
C GLY A 184 -15.80 -12.74 -19.06
N PRO A 185 -14.74 -13.34 -19.64
CA PRO A 185 -13.62 -13.85 -18.85
C PRO A 185 -12.89 -12.70 -18.12
N PRO A 186 -12.20 -12.98 -17.00
CA PRO A 186 -11.42 -11.98 -16.30
C PRO A 186 -10.42 -11.23 -17.21
N ILE A 187 -10.32 -9.92 -17.02
CA ILE A 187 -9.45 -9.04 -17.82
C ILE A 187 -8.02 -9.14 -17.29
N ARG A 188 -7.09 -9.40 -18.21
CA ARG A 188 -5.65 -9.36 -17.95
C ARG A 188 -5.01 -8.23 -18.71
N VAL A 189 -4.29 -7.38 -17.98
CA VAL A 189 -3.57 -6.25 -18.55
C VAL A 189 -2.08 -6.58 -18.58
N GLU A 190 -1.51 -6.80 -19.77
CA GLU A 190 -0.13 -7.32 -19.92
C GLU A 190 0.93 -6.42 -19.26
N TRP A 191 0.90 -5.11 -19.53
CA TRP A 191 1.89 -4.19 -18.97
C TRP A 191 1.87 -4.19 -17.44
N LEU A 192 0.68 -4.33 -16.84
CA LEU A 192 0.51 -4.41 -15.40
C LEU A 192 1.11 -5.70 -14.85
N GLN A 193 0.97 -6.83 -15.57
CA GLN A 193 1.61 -8.08 -15.15
C GLN A 193 3.13 -7.99 -15.12
N LEU A 194 3.72 -7.38 -16.15
CA LEU A 194 5.15 -7.15 -16.20
C LEU A 194 5.61 -6.28 -15.02
N ARG A 195 4.83 -5.26 -14.69
CA ARG A 195 5.12 -4.34 -13.60
C ARG A 195 4.98 -4.98 -12.22
N VAL A 196 3.92 -5.76 -11.99
CA VAL A 196 3.77 -6.55 -10.76
C VAL A 196 4.93 -7.54 -10.61
N LYS A 197 5.33 -8.20 -11.69
CA LYS A 197 6.48 -9.11 -11.70
C LYS A 197 7.80 -8.40 -11.36
N GLU A 198 8.02 -7.20 -11.90
CA GLU A 198 9.17 -6.36 -11.55
C GLU A 198 9.15 -5.99 -10.07
N MET A 199 8.06 -5.40 -9.58
CA MET A 199 7.93 -4.93 -8.20
C MET A 199 8.05 -6.04 -7.15
N LYS A 200 7.74 -7.28 -7.53
CA LYS A 200 7.89 -8.47 -6.69
C LYS A 200 9.30 -9.09 -6.73
N SER A 201 10.17 -8.67 -7.64
CA SER A 201 11.51 -9.26 -7.79
C SER A 201 12.44 -8.90 -6.63
N ASP A 202 13.45 -9.73 -6.37
CA ASP A 202 14.50 -9.40 -5.42
C ASP A 202 15.31 -8.17 -5.87
N SER A 203 15.52 -8.00 -7.19
CA SER A 203 16.27 -6.86 -7.73
C SER A 203 15.57 -5.54 -7.44
N PHE A 204 14.23 -5.48 -7.56
CA PHE A 204 13.48 -4.27 -7.24
C PHE A 204 13.66 -3.85 -5.78
N TYR A 205 13.78 -4.80 -4.86
CA TYR A 205 14.12 -4.46 -3.48
C TYR A 205 15.50 -3.81 -3.37
N TRP A 206 16.53 -4.45 -3.91
CA TRP A 206 17.91 -3.97 -3.78
C TRP A 206 18.17 -2.66 -4.54
N ASP A 207 17.53 -2.49 -5.70
CA ASP A 207 17.72 -1.33 -6.58
C ASP A 207 16.88 -0.13 -6.15
N ARG A 208 15.74 -0.34 -5.48
CA ARG A 208 14.79 0.73 -5.12
C ARG A 208 14.42 0.74 -3.64
N MET A 209 13.76 -0.31 -3.15
CA MET A 209 13.15 -0.25 -1.81
C MET A 209 14.18 -0.09 -0.69
N ASN A 210 15.32 -0.76 -0.78
CA ASN A 210 16.38 -0.62 0.21
C ASN A 210 16.90 0.83 0.27
N TRP A 211 17.01 1.51 -0.87
CA TRP A 211 17.41 2.92 -0.94
C TRP A 211 16.39 3.85 -0.32
N TRP A 212 15.09 3.65 -0.57
CA TRP A 212 14.04 4.39 0.14
C TRP A 212 14.09 4.17 1.65
N GLY A 213 14.43 2.94 2.08
CA GLY A 213 14.69 2.60 3.47
C GLY A 213 15.76 3.48 4.13
N ILE A 214 16.74 3.94 3.36
CA ILE A 214 17.83 4.82 3.81
C ILE A 214 17.42 6.28 3.67
N GLU A 215 16.93 6.70 2.50
CA GLU A 215 16.58 8.09 2.19
C GLU A 215 15.59 8.69 3.18
N PHE A 216 14.48 7.99 3.47
CA PHE A 216 13.45 8.48 4.37
C PHE A 216 13.83 8.40 5.86
N ARG A 217 15.06 7.98 6.17
CA ARG A 217 15.65 8.01 7.52
C ARG A 217 16.87 8.93 7.59
N ASP A 218 17.29 9.51 6.46
CA ASP A 218 18.44 10.39 6.41
C ASP A 218 18.10 11.74 7.05
N PHE A 219 18.73 12.03 8.18
CA PHE A 219 18.45 13.23 8.97
C PHE A 219 18.74 14.52 8.18
N GLY A 220 19.72 14.50 7.28
CA GLY A 220 20.07 15.64 6.43
C GLY A 220 18.98 15.95 5.41
N ALA A 221 18.43 14.92 4.78
CA ALA A 221 17.29 15.04 3.87
C ALA A 221 16.03 15.50 4.61
N LEU A 222 15.68 14.84 5.73
CA LEU A 222 14.47 15.11 6.49
C LEU A 222 14.44 16.54 7.07
N ARG A 223 15.58 17.09 7.49
CA ARG A 223 15.68 18.46 8.01
C ARG A 223 15.34 19.54 6.97
N ASN A 224 15.41 19.20 5.69
CA ASN A 224 15.14 20.09 4.55
C ASN A 224 13.81 19.81 3.86
N MET A 225 12.96 18.95 4.44
CA MET A 225 11.69 18.54 3.86
C MET A 225 10.53 19.04 4.73
N THR A 226 9.47 19.56 4.12
CA THR A 226 8.21 19.85 4.84
C THR A 226 7.46 18.55 5.15
N LEU A 227 6.49 18.60 6.07
CA LEU A 227 5.68 17.43 6.39
C LEU A 227 4.80 17.01 5.20
N GLY A 228 4.25 17.98 4.46
CA GLY A 228 3.48 17.71 3.24
C GLY A 228 4.33 17.11 2.12
N GLU A 229 5.57 17.56 1.96
CA GLU A 229 6.50 16.97 0.99
C GLU A 229 6.86 15.53 1.37
N LEU A 230 7.17 15.26 2.64
CA LEU A 230 7.44 13.92 3.14
C LEU A 230 6.28 12.97 2.84
N GLY A 231 5.06 13.39 3.18
CA GLY A 231 3.86 12.59 2.95
C GLY A 231 3.62 12.31 1.47
N SER A 232 3.76 13.32 0.61
CA SER A 232 3.57 13.17 -0.84
C SER A 232 4.60 12.22 -1.45
N ARG A 233 5.88 12.38 -1.08
CA ARG A 233 6.95 11.48 -1.54
C ARG A 233 6.73 10.05 -1.05
N LEU A 234 6.34 9.84 0.21
CA LEU A 234 6.07 8.51 0.74
C LEU A 234 4.87 7.85 0.03
N GLU A 235 3.77 8.59 -0.16
CA GLU A 235 2.53 8.12 -0.82
C GLU A 235 2.81 7.64 -2.26
N PHE A 236 3.51 8.45 -3.06
CA PHE A 236 3.71 8.16 -4.49
C PHE A 236 5.02 7.46 -4.84
N SER A 237 5.86 7.16 -3.85
CA SER A 237 7.01 6.25 -4.02
C SER A 237 6.78 4.96 -3.25
N VAL A 238 7.26 4.86 -2.00
CA VAL A 238 7.35 3.60 -1.26
C VAL A 238 5.99 2.95 -1.02
N HIS A 239 4.97 3.73 -0.67
CA HIS A 239 3.66 3.24 -0.27
C HIS A 239 2.98 2.41 -1.36
N ASN A 240 2.79 2.95 -2.55
CA ASN A 240 2.10 2.24 -3.63
C ASN A 240 2.85 0.95 -4.04
N GLN A 241 4.19 1.01 -3.99
CA GLN A 241 5.07 -0.10 -4.32
C GLN A 241 5.01 -1.20 -3.28
N MET A 242 4.90 -0.82 -2.00
CA MET A 242 4.67 -1.75 -0.89
C MET A 242 3.34 -2.51 -1.09
N HIS A 243 2.26 -1.82 -1.45
CA HIS A 243 0.99 -2.45 -1.73
C HIS A 243 1.11 -3.52 -2.82
N ILE A 244 1.69 -3.17 -3.97
CA ILE A 244 1.82 -4.12 -5.10
C ILE A 244 2.75 -5.28 -4.75
N ARG A 245 3.91 -5.00 -4.14
CA ARG A 245 4.89 -6.02 -3.80
C ARG A 245 4.31 -7.07 -2.88
N TRP A 246 3.64 -6.68 -1.81
CA TRP A 246 3.06 -7.62 -0.85
C TRP A 246 1.62 -8.04 -1.16
N SER A 247 1.05 -7.60 -2.29
CA SER A 247 -0.28 -8.06 -2.73
C SER A 247 -0.33 -9.57 -2.92
N ALA A 248 -1.44 -10.15 -2.47
CA ALA A 248 -1.83 -11.53 -2.66
C ALA A 248 -3.27 -11.61 -3.17
N PHE A 249 -3.69 -12.79 -3.63
CA PHE A 249 -5.11 -13.03 -3.87
C PHE A 249 -5.91 -12.93 -2.56
N PRO A 250 -7.16 -12.44 -2.62
CA PRO A 250 -8.09 -12.45 -1.51
C PRO A 250 -8.14 -13.78 -0.74
N SER A 251 -8.20 -13.72 0.59
CA SER A 251 -8.28 -14.89 1.45
C SER A 251 -9.60 -15.67 1.33
N ASN A 252 -10.65 -15.08 0.74
CA ASN A 252 -11.89 -15.79 0.38
C ASN A 252 -11.72 -16.74 -0.84
N GLY A 253 -10.53 -16.83 -1.42
CA GLY A 253 -10.23 -17.71 -2.55
C GLY A 253 -10.56 -17.13 -3.92
N SER A 254 -10.97 -15.85 -3.99
CA SER A 254 -11.14 -15.17 -5.29
C SER A 254 -9.81 -15.10 -6.03
N LEU A 255 -9.80 -15.54 -7.29
CA LEU A 255 -8.67 -15.34 -8.20
C LEU A 255 -8.79 -14.04 -9.01
N THR A 256 -9.78 -13.21 -8.67
CA THR A 256 -10.05 -11.94 -9.34
C THR A 256 -10.07 -10.78 -8.36
N ILE A 257 -9.71 -9.62 -8.88
CA ILE A 257 -9.76 -8.32 -8.23
C ILE A 257 -10.98 -7.58 -8.77
N ARG A 258 -11.63 -6.82 -7.90
CA ARG A 258 -12.72 -5.91 -8.23
C ARG A 258 -12.29 -4.96 -9.34
N ASP A 259 -13.05 -4.92 -10.43
CA ASP A 259 -12.90 -3.90 -11.45
C ASP A 259 -13.63 -2.63 -10.99
N GLU A 260 -12.93 -1.50 -10.95
CA GLU A 260 -13.59 -0.24 -10.62
C GLU A 260 -14.41 0.25 -11.82
N PRO A 261 -15.68 0.64 -11.65
CA PRO A 261 -16.31 1.12 -10.42
C PRO A 261 -17.34 0.16 -9.81
N ASP A 262 -16.96 -1.08 -9.51
CA ASP A 262 -17.89 -1.98 -8.85
C ASP A 262 -17.87 -1.79 -7.32
N PHE A 263 -18.94 -1.25 -6.75
CA PHE A 263 -19.13 -1.08 -5.29
C PHE A 263 -20.27 -1.94 -4.74
N ARG A 264 -20.64 -3.01 -5.45
CA ARG A 264 -21.69 -3.94 -5.01
C ARG A 264 -21.27 -4.64 -3.72
N ALA A 265 -22.24 -4.94 -2.85
CA ALA A 265 -22.02 -5.50 -1.53
C ALA A 265 -21.30 -6.87 -1.51
N LYS A 266 -21.21 -7.57 -2.65
CA LYS A 266 -20.44 -8.82 -2.75
C LYS A 266 -18.95 -8.62 -2.42
N TRP A 267 -18.41 -7.42 -2.63
CA TRP A 267 -17.03 -7.08 -2.30
C TRP A 267 -16.83 -6.72 -0.82
N ASP A 268 -17.90 -6.67 -0.02
CA ASP A 268 -17.83 -6.42 1.42
C ASP A 268 -17.45 -7.69 2.22
N ASP A 269 -17.27 -8.83 1.53
CA ASP A 269 -16.77 -10.07 2.13
C ASP A 269 -15.47 -9.80 2.93
N PRO A 270 -15.40 -10.15 4.22
CA PRO A 270 -14.18 -9.98 5.03
C PRO A 270 -12.93 -10.67 4.49
N GLY A 271 -13.10 -11.70 3.66
CA GLY A 271 -12.00 -12.36 2.95
C GLY A 271 -11.63 -11.70 1.62
N TYR A 272 -12.32 -10.63 1.20
CA TYR A 272 -11.85 -9.72 0.15
C TYR A 272 -10.89 -8.69 0.75
N ASP A 273 -9.62 -9.08 0.91
CA ASP A 273 -8.58 -8.39 1.70
C ASP A 273 -7.24 -8.22 0.96
N THR A 274 -7.28 -8.12 -0.37
CA THR A 274 -6.07 -7.91 -1.18
C THR A 274 -5.51 -6.49 -0.98
N LEU A 275 -4.18 -6.37 -0.90
CA LEU A 275 -3.48 -5.07 -0.86
C LEU A 275 -3.55 -4.30 -2.18
N PHE A 276 -3.91 -4.98 -3.28
CA PHE A 276 -3.87 -4.40 -4.62
C PHE A 276 -4.99 -3.39 -4.88
N ASP A 277 -6.08 -3.48 -4.11
CA ASP A 277 -7.27 -2.64 -4.25
C ASP A 277 -7.47 -1.82 -2.96
N GLU A 278 -7.56 -0.49 -3.08
CA GLU A 278 -7.81 0.43 -1.98
C GLU A 278 -9.13 0.12 -1.25
N TYR A 279 -10.12 -0.51 -1.90
CA TYR A 279 -11.35 -0.95 -1.24
C TYR A 279 -11.13 -2.06 -0.20
N SER A 280 -10.02 -2.77 -0.27
CA SER A 280 -9.73 -3.93 0.58
C SER A 280 -8.38 -3.92 1.25
N SER A 281 -7.45 -3.07 0.83
CA SER A 281 -6.06 -3.13 1.28
C SER A 281 -5.95 -3.07 2.79
N HIS A 282 -6.74 -2.22 3.43
CA HIS A 282 -6.76 -2.04 4.88
C HIS A 282 -7.39 -3.21 5.65
N VAL A 283 -7.90 -4.26 5.00
CA VAL A 283 -8.53 -5.39 5.72
C VAL A 283 -7.48 -6.41 6.20
N THR A 284 -6.35 -6.52 5.50
CA THR A 284 -5.26 -7.45 5.85
C THR A 284 -4.31 -6.86 6.90
N PRO A 285 -3.78 -7.66 7.85
CA PRO A 285 -2.79 -7.19 8.83
C PRO A 285 -1.49 -6.70 8.17
N ILE A 286 -1.16 -7.16 6.96
CA ILE A 286 0.05 -6.75 6.24
C ILE A 286 0.02 -5.24 5.94
N PHE A 287 -1.16 -4.67 5.64
CA PHE A 287 -1.32 -3.23 5.42
C PHE A 287 -0.74 -2.42 6.58
N PHE A 288 -1.16 -2.74 7.80
CA PHE A 288 -0.71 -2.01 8.98
C PHE A 288 0.78 -2.18 9.24
N ARG A 289 1.40 -3.23 8.69
CA ARG A 289 2.83 -3.49 8.91
C ARG A 289 3.64 -2.56 8.05
N LEU A 290 3.20 -2.42 6.80
CA LEU A 290 3.75 -1.49 5.83
C LEU A 290 3.49 -0.04 6.27
N HIS A 291 2.27 0.26 6.70
CA HIS A 291 1.93 1.60 7.20
C HIS A 291 2.60 1.95 8.52
N LYS A 292 2.93 0.98 9.38
CA LYS A 292 3.73 1.28 10.58
C LYS A 292 5.14 1.73 10.21
N TRP A 293 5.75 1.15 9.17
CA TRP A 293 7.02 1.64 8.64
C TRP A 293 6.89 3.10 8.16
N ILE A 294 5.82 3.43 7.42
CA ILE A 294 5.55 4.82 6.95
C ILE A 294 5.36 5.75 8.15
N ASP A 295 4.55 5.35 9.13
CA ASP A 295 4.26 6.11 10.34
C ASP A 295 5.51 6.41 11.18
N ASN A 296 6.47 5.47 11.24
CA ASN A 296 7.75 5.70 11.93
C ASN A 296 8.59 6.79 11.24
N ARG A 297 8.46 6.99 9.91
CA ARG A 297 9.19 8.06 9.20
C ARG A 297 8.71 9.46 9.61
N ILE A 298 7.47 9.57 10.06
CA ILE A 298 6.95 10.82 10.63
C ILE A 298 7.71 11.17 11.91
N GLU A 299 8.04 10.17 12.75
CA GLU A 299 8.83 10.39 13.96
C GLU A 299 10.28 10.72 13.65
N ASP A 300 10.89 10.06 12.65
CA ASP A 300 12.23 10.41 12.16
C ASP A 300 12.29 11.88 11.69
N TRP A 301 11.25 12.32 10.94
CA TRP A 301 11.12 13.71 10.52
C TRP A 301 10.89 14.67 11.69
N ALA A 302 10.02 14.31 12.64
CA ALA A 302 9.74 15.14 13.79
C ALA A 302 10.99 15.37 14.65
N GLU A 303 11.82 14.34 14.82
CA GLU A 303 13.11 14.45 15.49
C GLU A 303 14.09 15.35 14.68
N ALA A 304 14.11 15.24 13.35
CA ALA A 304 14.87 16.15 12.48
C ALA A 304 14.45 17.62 12.60
N GLN A 305 13.21 17.87 13.01
CA GLN A 305 12.60 19.18 13.13
C GLN A 305 12.35 19.60 14.59
N ARG A 306 12.86 18.89 15.60
CA ARG A 306 12.45 19.03 17.02
C ARG A 306 12.48 20.46 17.57
N GLU A 307 13.41 21.29 17.10
CA GLU A 307 13.57 22.69 17.53
C GLU A 307 12.53 23.64 16.93
N ARG A 308 11.78 23.18 15.92
CA ARG A 308 10.84 23.95 15.10
C ARG A 308 9.38 23.54 15.32
N LEU A 309 9.14 22.51 16.12
CA LEU A 309 7.83 21.87 16.27
C LEU A 309 7.37 21.85 17.72
N THR A 310 6.05 21.92 17.90
CA THR A 310 5.37 21.61 19.16
C THR A 310 4.50 20.38 18.94
N ARG A 311 4.67 19.36 19.77
CA ARG A 311 3.82 18.16 19.76
C ARG A 311 2.54 18.43 20.55
N TYR A 312 1.41 17.91 20.09
CA TYR A 312 0.14 17.96 20.80
C TYR A 312 -0.63 16.64 20.69
N ASP A 313 -1.35 16.29 21.75
CA ASP A 313 -2.27 15.17 21.75
C ASP A 313 -3.53 15.53 20.93
N THR A 314 -3.87 14.68 19.96
CA THR A 314 -5.05 14.86 19.12
C THR A 314 -6.35 14.48 19.82
N GLY A 315 -6.28 13.74 20.94
CA GLY A 315 -7.42 13.08 21.58
C GLY A 315 -7.89 11.83 20.83
N LEU A 316 -7.22 11.44 19.74
CA LEU A 316 -7.56 10.28 18.90
C LEU A 316 -6.63 9.08 19.15
N GLY A 317 -5.84 9.13 20.22
CA GLY A 317 -4.89 8.07 20.58
C GLY A 317 -3.54 8.16 19.86
N PHE A 318 -3.20 9.34 19.32
CA PHE A 318 -1.89 9.62 18.75
C PHE A 318 -1.53 11.11 18.84
N ASP A 319 -0.24 11.41 18.83
CA ASP A 319 0.27 12.77 18.81
C ASP A 319 0.45 13.32 17.39
N TRP A 320 0.31 14.64 17.26
CA TRP A 320 0.61 15.39 16.05
C TRP A 320 1.41 16.66 16.32
N PHE A 321 1.63 17.48 15.29
CA PHE A 321 2.60 18.57 15.31
C PHE A 321 1.98 19.90 14.92
N LYS A 322 2.40 20.96 15.62
CA LYS A 322 2.22 22.37 15.25
C LYS A 322 3.58 22.96 14.93
N GLY A 323 3.62 23.87 13.97
CA GLY A 323 4.83 24.55 13.52
C GLY A 323 4.49 25.69 12.58
N SER A 324 5.50 26.43 12.13
CA SER A 324 5.30 27.46 11.09
C SER A 324 4.88 26.82 9.77
N SER A 325 4.16 27.58 8.93
CA SER A 325 3.74 27.16 7.58
C SER A 325 4.90 26.75 6.64
N GLN A 326 6.13 27.13 6.97
CA GLN A 326 7.34 26.68 6.27
C GLN A 326 7.61 25.16 6.42
N TRP A 327 7.16 24.53 7.51
CA TRP A 327 7.45 23.12 7.81
C TRP A 327 6.18 22.26 7.88
N ILE A 328 5.06 22.87 8.24
CA ILE A 328 3.74 22.24 8.28
C ILE A 328 2.78 23.15 7.52
N GLU A 329 2.50 22.78 6.28
CA GLU A 329 1.80 23.63 5.30
C GLU A 329 0.34 23.86 5.67
N VAL A 330 -0.28 22.91 6.38
CA VAL A 330 -1.69 22.94 6.76
C VAL A 330 -1.87 22.45 8.19
N ASP A 331 -2.80 23.08 8.92
CA ASP A 331 -3.13 22.77 10.32
C ASP A 331 -4.43 21.97 10.46
N GLN A 332 -5.15 21.74 9.36
CA GLN A 332 -6.37 20.93 9.26
C GLN A 332 -6.16 19.79 8.25
N PRO A 333 -5.60 18.65 8.69
CA PRO A 333 -5.53 17.44 7.88
C PRO A 333 -6.93 16.94 7.51
N TRP A 334 -7.09 16.43 6.31
CA TRP A 334 -8.35 15.93 5.76
C TRP A 334 -8.35 14.40 5.66
N SER A 335 -9.53 13.81 5.81
CA SER A 335 -9.78 12.37 5.65
C SER A 335 -11.11 12.10 4.95
N SER A 336 -12.13 12.84 5.34
CA SER A 336 -13.49 12.76 4.83
C SER A 336 -14.26 13.99 5.38
N PRO A 337 -15.49 14.27 4.91
CA PRO A 337 -16.32 15.32 5.49
C PRO A 337 -16.68 15.06 6.95
N TYR A 338 -16.49 13.83 7.42
CA TYR A 338 -16.84 13.40 8.77
C TYR A 338 -15.66 13.52 9.74
N GLY A 339 -14.47 13.88 9.26
CA GLY A 339 -13.27 13.92 10.08
C GLY A 339 -12.87 12.54 10.60
N MET A 340 -12.23 12.53 11.76
CA MET A 340 -11.45 11.40 12.29
C MET A 340 -12.04 10.85 13.59
N HIS A 341 -13.34 10.57 13.56
CA HIS A 341 -14.05 9.97 14.68
C HIS A 341 -14.78 8.71 14.22
N HIS A 342 -14.96 7.78 15.16
CA HIS A 342 -15.74 6.58 14.92
C HIS A 342 -17.24 6.91 14.97
N PRO A 343 -17.97 6.75 13.85
CA PRO A 343 -19.42 6.98 13.85
C PRO A 343 -20.18 5.94 14.67
N THR A 344 -21.31 6.36 15.24
CA THR A 344 -22.33 5.42 15.73
C THR A 344 -22.91 4.59 14.56
N PRO A 345 -23.57 3.45 14.83
CA PRO A 345 -24.20 2.65 13.76
C PRO A 345 -25.18 3.45 12.88
N GLU A 346 -25.93 4.38 13.46
CA GLU A 346 -26.87 5.25 12.77
C GLU A 346 -26.13 6.24 11.86
N GLU A 347 -25.07 6.85 12.37
CA GLU A 347 -24.20 7.72 11.58
C GLU A 347 -23.53 6.95 10.44
N GLN A 348 -23.06 5.73 10.66
CA GLN A 348 -22.49 4.88 9.61
C GLN A 348 -23.49 4.68 8.48
N LYS A 349 -24.76 4.37 8.80
CA LYS A 349 -25.81 4.18 7.79
C LYS A 349 -26.00 5.43 6.93
N LEU A 350 -26.04 6.60 7.55
CA LEU A 350 -26.16 7.89 6.85
C LEU A 350 -24.94 8.19 5.96
N ARG A 351 -23.73 7.89 6.47
CA ARG A 351 -22.47 8.11 5.75
C ARG A 351 -22.30 7.16 4.58
N ILE A 352 -22.65 5.89 4.74
CA ILE A 352 -22.70 4.89 3.67
C ILE A 352 -23.65 5.37 2.58
N ALA A 353 -24.90 5.74 2.92
CA ALA A 353 -25.87 6.22 1.94
C ALA A 353 -25.40 7.47 1.17
N THR A 354 -24.54 8.29 1.79
CA THR A 354 -23.90 9.44 1.11
C THR A 354 -22.77 8.98 0.18
N MET A 355 -21.90 8.09 0.66
CA MET A 355 -20.79 7.54 -0.12
C MET A 355 -21.25 6.68 -1.31
N GLU A 356 -22.39 6.00 -1.20
CA GLU A 356 -22.98 5.25 -2.32
C GLU A 356 -23.43 6.14 -3.49
N LYS A 357 -23.64 7.45 -3.25
CA LYS A 357 -23.90 8.42 -4.31
C LYS A 357 -22.62 8.87 -5.02
N ILE A 358 -21.46 8.72 -4.38
CA ILE A 358 -20.15 9.13 -4.92
C ILE A 358 -19.77 8.24 -6.10
N GLY A 359 -19.96 6.93 -5.99
CA GLY A 359 -19.64 5.96 -7.05
C GLY A 359 -20.21 6.38 -8.42
N PRO A 360 -21.54 6.59 -8.55
CA PRO A 360 -22.14 7.06 -9.80
C PRO A 360 -21.68 8.45 -10.27
N ILE A 361 -21.22 9.33 -9.37
CA ILE A 361 -20.69 10.66 -9.74
C ILE A 361 -19.30 10.51 -10.37
N LEU A 362 -18.42 9.77 -9.71
CA LEU A 362 -17.06 9.53 -10.18
C LEU A 362 -17.06 8.66 -11.44
N PHE A 363 -18.02 7.74 -11.50
CA PHE A 363 -18.09 6.70 -12.52
C PHE A 363 -19.52 6.58 -13.04
N PRO A 364 -19.92 7.48 -13.95
CA PRO A 364 -21.24 7.41 -14.57
C PRO A 364 -21.44 6.01 -15.19
N PRO A 365 -22.64 5.42 -15.07
CA PRO A 365 -22.91 4.08 -15.60
C PRO A 365 -22.50 3.99 -17.06
N LYS A 366 -21.68 2.99 -17.39
CA LYS A 366 -21.52 2.57 -18.78
C LYS A 366 -22.91 2.22 -19.30
N ALA A 367 -23.28 2.72 -20.48
CA ALA A 367 -24.44 2.17 -21.17
C ALA A 367 -24.17 0.66 -21.33
N LEU A 368 -25.00 -0.19 -20.72
CA LEU A 368 -24.83 -1.65 -20.73
C LEU A 368 -25.01 -2.17 -22.18
N GLY A 369 -23.94 -2.13 -22.95
CA GLY A 369 -23.78 -2.67 -24.30
C GLY A 369 -22.39 -3.29 -24.45
N LYS A 370 -22.09 -3.92 -25.59
CA LYS A 370 -20.73 -4.37 -25.91
C LYS A 370 -19.79 -3.17 -25.83
N ARG A 371 -18.70 -3.27 -25.06
CA ARG A 371 -17.68 -2.21 -24.97
C ARG A 371 -17.19 -1.89 -26.38
N THR A 372 -17.24 -0.62 -26.73
CA THR A 372 -16.61 -0.10 -27.95
C THR A 372 -15.08 -0.17 -27.80
N PRO A 373 -14.32 -0.24 -28.90
CA PRO A 373 -12.87 -0.12 -28.86
C PRO A 373 -12.38 1.16 -28.15
N GLU A 374 -13.10 2.28 -28.27
CA GLU A 374 -12.78 3.50 -27.52
C GLU A 374 -12.97 3.35 -26.01
N GLU A 375 -14.01 2.65 -25.56
CA GLU A 375 -14.23 2.36 -24.13
C GLU A 375 -13.18 1.40 -23.58
N GLN A 376 -12.71 0.43 -24.39
CA GLN A 376 -11.57 -0.42 -24.03
C GLN A 376 -10.28 0.39 -23.91
N GLU A 377 -10.01 1.29 -24.85
CA GLU A 377 -8.85 2.18 -24.80
C GLU A 377 -8.96 3.18 -23.64
N GLN A 378 -10.17 3.61 -23.26
CA GLN A 378 -10.40 4.49 -22.11
C GLN A 378 -10.27 3.75 -20.77
N ASP A 379 -10.69 2.50 -20.70
CA ASP A 379 -10.43 1.59 -19.58
C ASP A 379 -8.94 1.28 -19.47
N GLU A 380 -8.25 0.98 -20.58
CA GLU A 380 -6.80 0.83 -20.60
C GLU A 380 -6.10 2.12 -20.15
N ARG A 381 -6.56 3.30 -20.57
CA ARG A 381 -6.10 4.62 -20.09
C ARG A 381 -6.41 4.88 -18.61
N ARG A 382 -7.47 4.31 -18.07
CA ARG A 382 -7.83 4.38 -16.65
C ARG A 382 -7.01 3.40 -15.80
N ILE A 383 -6.76 2.20 -16.29
CA ILE A 383 -5.80 1.28 -15.69
C ILE A 383 -4.40 1.90 -15.78
N LEU A 384 -4.10 2.68 -16.82
CA LEU A 384 -2.89 3.51 -16.89
C LEU A 384 -2.88 4.68 -15.88
N SER A 385 -3.96 5.04 -15.17
CA SER A 385 -3.83 5.91 -13.98
C SER A 385 -3.28 5.15 -12.77
N ILE A 386 -3.35 3.81 -12.77
CA ILE A 386 -2.57 2.96 -11.85
C ILE A 386 -1.08 3.03 -12.22
N ARG A 387 -0.72 3.36 -13.48
CA ARG A 387 0.67 3.69 -13.87
C ARG A 387 1.21 4.92 -13.15
N ASP A 388 0.36 5.78 -12.60
CA ASP A 388 0.76 6.96 -11.83
C ASP A 388 0.86 6.66 -10.32
N LEU A 389 0.27 5.55 -9.88
CA LEU A 389 0.50 4.96 -8.55
C LEU A 389 1.76 4.07 -8.55
N ALA A 390 2.09 3.45 -9.69
CA ALA A 390 3.18 2.50 -9.88
C ALA A 390 4.44 3.12 -10.50
#